data_AF-A0A0G1XUX6-F1
#
_entry.id   AF-A0A0G1XUX6-F1
#
_cell.length_a   1.000
_cell.length_b   1.000
_cell.length_c   1.000
_cell.angle_alpha   90.00
_cell.angle_beta   90.00
_cell.angle_gamma   90.00
#
_symmetry.space_group_name_H-M   'P 1'
#
loop_
_entity.id
_entity.type
_entity.pdbx_description
1 polymer ?
#
loop_
_entity_poly.entity_id
_entity_poly.type
_entity_poly.pdbx_seq_one_letter_code
_entity_poly.pdbx_strand_id
1 'polypeptide(L)'
;MKKILFILLSIAFLFPYHLFAAEVSFDTKSQDIKVNQLFEVGVFINTDDESINAIEGKIIFPQDLLEIKKINDGNSIINFWIEKPKSAPQGPIAFSGIVPGGYNDSRGLIFSIAFLAKKGGGGAIEFSGVKALRNDGQGTEAPLTISNFKFLISNPPAGEPVPQVTAPKTEDRNPPEEFTPQIAADPAIFDGKWFLVFATQDKGSGIDHYEVCDGKRKCVAAESPYLLQNQDLDEGIVVKAVDKSGNERAVTIPAQKSRAWYKDYVIIAILIIAAIAYLIWKKKYPK
;
A
#
# COMPACT_ATOMS: atom_id res chain seq x y z
N MET A 1 -38.56 12.01 47.35
CA MET A 1 -37.15 11.85 46.91
C MET A 1 -36.91 10.54 46.17
N LYS A 2 -37.20 9.36 46.75
CA LYS A 2 -37.00 8.05 46.06
C LYS A 2 -37.70 7.90 44.69
N LYS A 3 -38.93 8.40 44.52
CA LYS A 3 -39.66 8.35 43.24
C LYS A 3 -39.02 9.25 42.16
N ILE A 4 -38.52 10.43 42.53
CA ILE A 4 -37.82 11.36 41.63
C ILE A 4 -36.46 10.77 41.21
N LEU A 5 -35.74 10.14 42.15
CA LEU A 5 -34.49 9.44 41.87
C LEU A 5 -34.71 8.26 40.90
N PHE A 6 -35.80 7.52 41.07
CA PHE A 6 -36.14 6.40 40.17
C PHE A 6 -36.44 6.90 38.75
N ILE A 7 -37.21 7.99 38.60
CA ILE A 7 -37.53 8.59 37.29
C ILE A 7 -36.26 9.14 36.62
N LEU A 8 -35.36 9.79 37.38
CA LEU A 8 -34.07 10.26 36.86
C LEU A 8 -33.17 9.12 36.39
N LEU A 9 -33.15 7.98 37.11
CA LEU A 9 -32.40 6.79 36.73
C LEU A 9 -32.98 6.13 35.46
N SER A 10 -34.30 6.14 35.29
CA SER A 10 -34.97 5.65 34.07
C SER A 10 -34.65 6.52 32.85
N ILE A 11 -34.56 7.84 33.01
CA ILE A 11 -34.22 8.78 31.94
C ILE A 11 -32.76 8.65 31.51
N ALA A 12 -31.85 8.31 32.43
CA ALA A 12 -30.44 8.03 32.10
C ALA A 12 -30.27 6.78 31.21
N PHE A 13 -31.21 5.81 31.26
CA PHE A 13 -31.23 4.62 30.39
C PHE A 13 -31.95 4.85 29.04
N LEU A 14 -32.55 6.02 28.81
CA LEU A 14 -33.21 6.39 27.55
C LEU A 14 -32.30 7.18 26.60
N PHE A 15 -31.04 7.44 26.97
CA PHE A 15 -30.07 8.01 26.05
C PHE A 15 -29.67 6.95 25.02
N PRO A 16 -29.86 7.18 23.71
CA PRO A 16 -29.35 6.29 22.69
C PRO A 16 -27.82 6.28 22.81
N TYR A 17 -27.25 5.13 23.14
CA TYR A 17 -25.83 4.91 22.89
C TYR A 17 -25.64 4.95 21.39
N HIS A 18 -24.95 5.99 20.89
CA HIS A 18 -24.44 5.97 19.53
C HIS A 18 -23.43 4.81 19.46
N LEU A 19 -23.88 3.69 18.88
CA LEU A 19 -23.00 2.63 18.44
C LEU A 19 -22.29 3.17 17.19
N PHE A 20 -21.13 3.76 17.40
CA PHE A 20 -20.25 4.13 16.29
C PHE A 20 -19.91 2.85 15.52
N ALA A 21 -20.04 2.92 14.20
CA ALA A 21 -19.76 1.80 13.33
C ALA A 21 -19.13 2.34 12.06
N ALA A 22 -17.91 1.90 11.80
CA ALA A 22 -17.26 2.21 10.55
C ALA A 22 -18.11 1.69 9.38
N GLU A 23 -18.15 2.44 8.29
CA GLU A 23 -18.91 2.10 7.10
C GLU A 23 -17.96 1.77 5.97
N VAL A 24 -18.15 0.60 5.34
CA VAL A 24 -17.52 0.28 4.07
C VAL A 24 -18.55 0.43 2.97
N SER A 25 -18.23 1.25 1.98
CA SER A 25 -19.17 1.68 0.96
C SER A 25 -18.56 1.71 -0.43
N PHE A 26 -19.43 1.69 -1.42
CA PHE A 26 -19.09 1.99 -2.80
C PHE A 26 -19.52 3.42 -3.13
N ASP A 27 -18.72 4.14 -3.91
CA ASP A 27 -19.10 5.42 -4.48
C ASP A 27 -18.78 5.46 -5.99
N THR A 28 -19.64 6.11 -6.76
CA THR A 28 -19.50 6.28 -8.21
C THR A 28 -20.07 7.61 -8.66
N LYS A 29 -19.43 8.22 -9.66
CA LYS A 29 -19.94 9.44 -10.30
C LYS A 29 -21.03 9.15 -11.33
N SER A 30 -21.21 7.90 -11.74
CA SER A 30 -22.14 7.50 -12.80
C SER A 30 -23.40 6.87 -12.23
N GLN A 31 -24.52 7.60 -12.31
CA GLN A 31 -25.84 7.11 -11.90
C GLN A 31 -26.67 6.52 -13.07
N ASP A 32 -26.42 6.97 -14.30
CA ASP A 32 -26.98 6.39 -15.53
C ASP A 32 -25.88 5.62 -16.26
N ILE A 33 -25.96 4.29 -16.20
CA ILE A 33 -24.98 3.39 -16.82
C ILE A 33 -25.60 2.82 -18.08
N LYS A 34 -24.95 3.05 -19.22
CA LYS A 34 -25.39 2.55 -20.53
C LYS A 34 -24.60 1.31 -20.94
N VAL A 35 -25.18 0.48 -21.80
CA VAL A 35 -24.43 -0.61 -22.45
C VAL A 35 -23.22 -0.04 -23.19
N ASN A 36 -22.09 -0.75 -23.09
CA ASN A 36 -20.77 -0.41 -23.61
C ASN A 36 -20.11 0.84 -22.98
N GLN A 37 -20.63 1.32 -21.84
CA GLN A 37 -20.02 2.40 -21.08
C GLN A 37 -19.00 1.88 -20.07
N LEU A 38 -17.91 2.64 -19.89
CA LEU A 38 -17.03 2.50 -18.73
C LEU A 38 -17.52 3.39 -17.59
N PHE A 39 -17.53 2.83 -16.39
CA PHE A 39 -17.77 3.57 -15.17
C PHE A 39 -16.81 3.10 -14.09
N GLU A 40 -16.44 4.02 -13.20
CA GLU A 40 -15.54 3.75 -12.08
C GLU A 40 -16.34 3.68 -10.78
N VAL A 41 -16.05 2.65 -9.98
CA VAL A 41 -16.60 2.45 -8.65
C VAL A 41 -15.43 2.47 -7.67
N GLY A 42 -15.41 3.45 -6.77
CA GLY A 42 -14.48 3.50 -5.66
C GLY A 42 -15.00 2.72 -4.46
N VAL A 43 -14.07 2.10 -3.74
CA VAL A 43 -14.28 1.36 -2.50
C VAL A 43 -13.75 2.24 -1.37
N PHE A 44 -14.60 2.61 -0.43
CA PHE A 44 -14.28 3.55 0.63
C PHE A 44 -14.55 2.98 2.01
N ILE A 45 -13.84 3.52 3.00
CA ILE A 45 -14.16 3.35 4.41
C ILE A 45 -14.37 4.73 5.06
N ASN A 46 -15.44 4.87 5.84
CA ASN A 46 -15.62 5.92 6.83
C ASN A 46 -15.41 5.27 8.19
N THR A 47 -14.50 5.79 9.01
CA THR A 47 -14.18 5.13 10.28
C THR A 47 -15.08 5.53 11.44
N ASP A 48 -15.94 6.54 11.27
CA ASP A 48 -16.89 7.01 12.29
C ASP A 48 -16.22 7.20 13.67
N ASP A 49 -15.09 7.91 13.66
CA ASP A 49 -14.16 8.17 14.77
C ASP A 49 -13.33 6.97 15.29
N GLU A 50 -13.54 5.75 14.80
CA GLU A 50 -12.65 4.63 15.11
C GLU A 50 -11.29 4.78 14.39
N SER A 51 -10.22 4.30 15.02
CA SER A 51 -8.93 4.15 14.34
C SER A 51 -8.82 2.73 13.80
N ILE A 52 -8.78 2.56 12.48
CA ILE A 52 -8.74 1.28 11.79
C ILE A 52 -7.35 1.03 11.22
N ASN A 53 -6.72 -0.11 11.51
CA ASN A 53 -5.38 -0.43 11.00
C ASN A 53 -5.32 -1.64 10.08
N ALA A 54 -6.41 -2.39 9.90
CA ALA A 54 -6.49 -3.48 8.95
C ALA A 54 -7.89 -3.60 8.38
N ILE A 55 -7.99 -3.95 7.10
CA ILE A 55 -9.24 -4.26 6.44
C ILE A 55 -9.05 -5.41 5.47
N GLU A 56 -10.03 -6.30 5.44
CA GLU A 56 -10.11 -7.38 4.46
C GLU A 56 -11.54 -7.57 3.97
N GLY A 57 -11.69 -8.17 2.80
CA GLY A 57 -13.00 -8.49 2.27
C GLY A 57 -12.97 -8.99 0.84
N LYS A 58 -14.16 -9.23 0.31
CA LYS A 58 -14.39 -9.66 -1.06
C LYS A 58 -15.47 -8.79 -1.71
N ILE A 59 -15.30 -8.52 -2.99
CA ILE A 59 -16.31 -7.84 -3.82
C ILE A 59 -16.88 -8.83 -4.82
N ILE A 60 -18.19 -8.97 -4.80
CA ILE A 60 -18.98 -9.83 -5.69
C ILE A 60 -19.75 -8.93 -6.66
N PHE A 61 -19.79 -9.31 -7.94
CA PHE A 61 -20.51 -8.57 -8.97
C PHE A 61 -20.98 -9.53 -10.08
N PRO A 62 -22.05 -9.19 -10.82
CA PRO A 62 -22.56 -10.01 -11.92
C PRO A 62 -21.62 -9.97 -13.13
N GLN A 63 -20.82 -11.02 -13.31
CA GLN A 63 -19.85 -11.13 -14.39
C GLN A 63 -20.47 -11.26 -15.78
N ASP A 64 -21.76 -11.57 -15.90
CA ASP A 64 -22.49 -11.56 -17.16
C ASP A 64 -22.84 -10.13 -17.62
N LEU A 65 -23.06 -9.22 -16.67
CA LEU A 65 -23.37 -7.81 -16.89
C LEU A 65 -22.13 -6.91 -16.92
N LEU A 66 -21.12 -7.19 -16.09
CA LEU A 66 -19.95 -6.33 -15.91
C LEU A 66 -18.65 -7.07 -16.26
N GLU A 67 -17.67 -6.31 -16.75
CA GLU A 67 -16.30 -6.77 -16.96
C GLU A 67 -15.32 -5.79 -16.32
N ILE A 68 -14.37 -6.28 -15.53
CA ILE A 68 -13.31 -5.44 -14.96
C ILE A 68 -12.34 -5.05 -16.08
N LYS A 69 -12.14 -3.76 -16.29
CA LYS A 69 -11.10 -3.23 -17.18
C LYS A 69 -9.84 -2.78 -16.46
N LYS A 70 -9.98 -2.23 -15.25
CA LYS A 70 -8.86 -1.76 -14.45
C LYS A 70 -9.21 -1.80 -12.96
N ILE A 71 -8.21 -2.08 -12.12
CA ILE A 71 -8.24 -1.83 -10.68
C ILE A 71 -7.11 -0.86 -10.36
N ASN A 72 -7.42 0.22 -9.66
CA ASN A 72 -6.48 1.26 -9.25
C ASN A 72 -6.43 1.40 -7.73
N ASP A 73 -5.25 1.30 -7.15
CA ASP A 73 -4.97 1.50 -5.73
C ASP A 73 -4.19 2.81 -5.49
N GLY A 74 -4.07 3.68 -6.49
CA GLY A 74 -3.55 5.02 -6.33
C GLY A 74 -4.36 5.81 -5.29
N ASN A 75 -3.66 6.59 -4.46
CA ASN A 75 -4.24 7.35 -3.35
C ASN A 75 -5.01 6.49 -2.32
N SER A 76 -4.69 5.19 -2.23
CA SER A 76 -5.24 4.29 -1.21
C SER A 76 -4.74 4.65 0.18
N ILE A 77 -5.58 4.47 1.19
CA ILE A 77 -5.18 4.50 2.60
C ILE A 77 -4.34 3.27 2.98
N ILE A 78 -4.40 2.19 2.20
CA ILE A 78 -3.69 0.94 2.48
C ILE A 78 -2.22 1.09 2.10
N ASN A 79 -1.35 1.00 3.10
CA ASN A 79 0.10 1.10 2.90
C ASN A 79 0.70 -0.24 2.46
N PHE A 80 0.24 -1.34 3.06
CA PHE A 80 0.78 -2.67 2.83
C PHE A 80 -0.36 -3.64 2.53
N TRP A 81 -0.33 -4.22 1.34
CA TRP A 81 -1.29 -5.22 0.92
C TRP A 81 -0.81 -6.62 1.34
N ILE A 82 -1.67 -7.36 2.03
CA ILE A 82 -1.51 -8.81 2.24
C ILE A 82 -2.06 -9.54 1.03
N GLU A 83 -3.24 -9.12 0.56
CA GLU A 83 -3.84 -9.55 -0.70
C GLU A 83 -4.24 -8.31 -1.49
N LYS A 84 -3.46 -7.99 -2.53
CA LYS A 84 -3.72 -6.83 -3.39
C LYS A 84 -4.91 -7.12 -4.33
N PRO A 85 -5.88 -6.20 -4.48
CA PRO A 85 -7.03 -6.43 -5.35
C PRO A 85 -6.58 -6.58 -6.81
N LYS A 86 -7.01 -7.69 -7.42
CA LYS A 86 -6.68 -8.04 -8.81
C LYS A 86 -7.91 -8.60 -9.53
N SER A 87 -7.94 -8.48 -10.86
CA SER A 87 -8.97 -9.12 -11.66
C SER A 87 -8.78 -10.64 -11.65
N ALA A 88 -9.80 -11.37 -11.20
CA ALA A 88 -9.83 -12.83 -11.27
C ALA A 88 -10.73 -13.26 -12.44
N PRO A 89 -10.30 -14.19 -13.32
CA PRO A 89 -11.10 -14.65 -14.47
C PRO A 89 -12.46 -15.22 -14.08
N GLN A 90 -12.54 -15.87 -12.91
CA GLN A 90 -13.76 -16.40 -12.32
C GLN A 90 -13.63 -16.32 -10.79
N GLY A 91 -14.06 -15.21 -10.19
CA GLY A 91 -14.08 -15.09 -8.73
C GLY A 91 -14.39 -13.67 -8.25
N PRO A 92 -14.60 -13.51 -6.94
CA PRO A 92 -14.68 -12.19 -6.32
C PRO A 92 -13.33 -11.46 -6.39
N ILE A 93 -13.35 -10.14 -6.28
CA ILE A 93 -12.13 -9.37 -6.03
C ILE A 93 -11.85 -9.46 -4.53
N ALA A 94 -10.84 -10.23 -4.15
CA ALA A 94 -10.38 -10.29 -2.77
C ALA A 94 -9.38 -9.17 -2.49
N PHE A 95 -9.42 -8.63 -1.28
CA PHE A 95 -8.48 -7.62 -0.82
C PHE A 95 -8.23 -7.77 0.68
N SER A 96 -7.00 -7.54 1.10
CA SER A 96 -6.60 -7.49 2.50
C SER A 96 -5.34 -6.63 2.65
N GLY A 97 -5.32 -5.74 3.64
CA GLY A 97 -4.17 -4.89 3.86
C GLY A 97 -4.22 -4.14 5.19
N ILE A 98 -3.09 -3.49 5.50
CA ILE A 98 -2.87 -2.80 6.77
C ILE A 98 -2.48 -1.32 6.55
N VAL A 99 -2.85 -0.51 7.54
CA VAL A 99 -2.56 0.91 7.67
C VAL A 99 -1.82 1.14 9.00
N PRO A 100 -0.48 1.06 9.02
CA PRO A 100 0.27 1.28 10.25
C PRO A 100 0.00 2.67 10.84
N GLY A 101 -0.14 2.75 12.16
CA GLY A 101 -0.54 3.98 12.85
C GLY A 101 -2.06 4.25 12.85
N GLY A 102 -2.81 3.45 12.08
CA GLY A 102 -4.27 3.54 11.99
C GLY A 102 -4.73 4.68 11.09
N TYR A 103 -5.90 4.48 10.49
CA TYR A 103 -6.65 5.47 9.74
C TYR A 103 -7.84 5.93 10.58
N ASN A 104 -8.06 7.23 10.69
CA ASN A 104 -9.24 7.79 11.33
C ASN A 104 -9.68 9.04 10.58
N ASP A 105 -10.66 8.87 9.70
CA ASP A 105 -11.29 9.95 8.94
C ASP A 105 -12.65 9.49 8.41
N SER A 106 -13.43 10.47 7.98
CA SER A 106 -14.73 10.32 7.36
C SER A 106 -14.70 9.65 5.98
N ARG A 107 -13.55 9.60 5.30
CA ARG A 107 -13.47 9.11 3.92
C ARG A 107 -12.08 8.68 3.46
N GLY A 108 -11.79 7.38 3.62
CA GLY A 108 -10.59 6.72 3.11
C GLY A 108 -10.86 5.94 1.84
N LEU A 109 -10.16 6.25 0.75
CA LEU A 109 -10.17 5.42 -0.45
C LEU A 109 -9.36 4.15 -0.20
N ILE A 110 -9.94 2.98 -0.45
CA ILE A 110 -9.25 1.70 -0.37
C ILE A 110 -8.68 1.35 -1.76
N PHE A 111 -9.51 1.38 -2.80
CA PHE A 111 -9.12 1.26 -4.21
C PHE A 111 -10.33 1.61 -5.10
N SER A 112 -10.14 1.70 -6.41
CA SER A 112 -11.22 1.84 -7.39
C SER A 112 -11.17 0.77 -8.47
N ILE A 113 -12.32 0.50 -9.06
CA ILE A 113 -12.52 -0.50 -10.11
C ILE A 113 -13.22 0.16 -11.29
N ALA A 114 -12.64 0.08 -12.48
CA ALA A 114 -13.28 0.46 -13.72
C ALA A 114 -13.97 -0.76 -14.34
N PHE A 115 -15.29 -0.67 -14.48
CA PHE A 115 -16.12 -1.71 -15.10
C PHE A 115 -16.57 -1.28 -16.49
N LEU A 116 -16.63 -2.24 -17.43
CA LEU A 116 -17.37 -2.14 -18.68
C LEU A 116 -18.74 -2.78 -18.51
N ALA A 117 -19.81 -2.02 -18.78
CA ALA A 117 -21.18 -2.50 -18.82
C ALA A 117 -21.44 -3.27 -20.13
N LYS A 118 -21.52 -4.60 -20.08
CA LYS A 118 -21.62 -5.45 -21.27
C LYS A 118 -23.02 -5.58 -21.84
N LYS A 119 -24.03 -5.60 -20.98
CA LYS A 119 -25.42 -5.94 -21.33
C LYS A 119 -26.39 -5.13 -20.47
N GLY A 120 -27.57 -4.83 -21.03
CA GLY A 120 -28.66 -4.20 -20.28
C GLY A 120 -29.21 -5.15 -19.21
N GLY A 121 -29.58 -4.60 -18.05
CA GLY A 121 -30.03 -5.37 -16.90
C GLY A 121 -29.73 -4.69 -15.57
N GLY A 122 -30.41 -5.13 -14.51
CA GLY A 122 -30.19 -4.65 -13.14
C GLY A 122 -29.32 -5.62 -12.34
N GLY A 123 -28.49 -5.10 -11.44
CA GLY A 123 -27.62 -5.89 -10.59
C GLY A 123 -27.10 -5.12 -9.39
N ALA A 124 -26.22 -5.75 -8.62
CA ALA A 124 -25.54 -5.13 -7.49
C ALA A 124 -24.05 -5.51 -7.47
N ILE A 125 -23.24 -4.59 -6.97
CA ILE A 125 -21.87 -4.83 -6.52
C ILE A 125 -21.94 -4.91 -5.00
N GLU A 126 -21.48 -6.03 -4.45
CA GLU A 126 -21.70 -6.38 -3.06
C GLU A 126 -20.41 -6.73 -2.34
N PHE A 127 -20.32 -6.30 -1.09
CA PHE A 127 -19.30 -6.74 -0.17
C PHE A 127 -19.64 -8.12 0.41
N SER A 128 -18.62 -8.94 0.65
CA SER A 128 -18.75 -10.24 1.29
C SER A 128 -17.58 -10.49 2.24
N GLY A 129 -17.88 -10.93 3.45
CA GLY A 129 -16.88 -11.28 4.47
C GLY A 129 -15.95 -10.13 4.84
N VAL A 130 -16.46 -8.89 4.84
CA VAL A 130 -15.66 -7.71 5.19
C VAL A 130 -15.40 -7.68 6.69
N LYS A 131 -14.16 -7.41 7.06
CA LYS A 131 -13.73 -7.16 8.43
C LYS A 131 -12.79 -5.97 8.47
N ALA A 132 -12.90 -5.19 9.53
CA ALA A 132 -11.96 -4.13 9.86
C ALA A 132 -11.48 -4.31 11.29
N LEU A 133 -10.19 -4.11 11.53
CA LEU A 133 -9.59 -4.24 12.85
C LEU A 133 -9.20 -2.86 13.37
N ARG A 134 -9.41 -2.66 14.67
CA ARG A 134 -9.03 -1.45 15.37
C ARG A 134 -7.53 -1.37 15.57
N ASN A 135 -7.02 -0.15 15.55
CA ASN A 135 -5.66 0.18 15.91
C ASN A 135 -5.47 0.25 17.44
N ASP A 136 -5.76 -0.84 18.14
CA ASP A 136 -5.74 -0.92 19.61
C ASP A 136 -4.61 -1.83 20.16
N GLY A 137 -3.75 -2.34 19.27
CA GLY A 137 -2.67 -3.28 19.60
C GLY A 137 -3.14 -4.71 19.92
N GLN A 138 -4.44 -4.97 20.02
CA GLN A 138 -5.05 -6.28 20.24
C GLN A 138 -5.71 -6.85 18.99
N GLY A 139 -5.95 -6.00 17.97
CA GLY A 139 -6.58 -6.40 16.72
C GLY A 139 -8.06 -6.71 16.89
N THR A 140 -8.77 -5.96 17.75
CA THR A 140 -10.21 -6.19 17.93
C THR A 140 -10.98 -5.80 16.68
N GLU A 141 -12.02 -6.58 16.33
CA GLU A 141 -12.87 -6.26 15.18
C GLU A 141 -13.71 -4.99 15.49
N ALA A 142 -13.72 -4.07 14.53
CA ALA A 142 -14.58 -2.89 14.54
C ALA A 142 -16.00 -3.26 14.08
N PRO A 143 -17.06 -2.72 14.71
CA PRO A 143 -18.41 -2.77 14.17
C PRO A 143 -18.45 -2.16 12.76
N LEU A 144 -19.03 -2.89 11.82
CA LEU A 144 -19.11 -2.46 10.43
C LEU A 144 -20.54 -2.36 9.93
N THR A 145 -20.81 -1.28 9.21
CA THR A 145 -21.94 -1.13 8.31
C THR A 145 -21.49 -1.26 6.86
N ILE A 146 -22.33 -1.85 6.01
CA ILE A 146 -21.98 -2.20 4.64
C ILE A 146 -22.99 -1.56 3.69
N SER A 147 -22.49 -0.74 2.77
CA SER A 147 -23.29 -0.06 1.76
C SER A 147 -22.98 -0.61 0.36
N ASN A 148 -23.76 -1.61 -0.05
CA ASN A 148 -23.69 -2.22 -1.39
C ASN A 148 -24.20 -1.26 -2.48
N PHE A 149 -23.69 -1.39 -3.70
CA PHE A 149 -24.07 -0.54 -4.82
C PHE A 149 -25.01 -1.27 -5.79
N LYS A 150 -26.24 -0.79 -5.89
CA LYS A 150 -27.22 -1.28 -6.88
C LYS A 150 -27.15 -0.42 -8.13
N PHE A 151 -27.28 -1.06 -9.29
CA PHE A 151 -27.23 -0.38 -10.58
C PHE A 151 -28.25 -0.93 -11.56
N LEU A 152 -28.53 -0.13 -12.59
CA LEU A 152 -29.32 -0.50 -13.75
C LEU A 152 -28.55 -0.09 -15.01
N ILE A 153 -28.33 -1.04 -15.91
CA ILE A 153 -27.71 -0.80 -17.21
C ILE A 153 -28.82 -0.61 -18.24
N SER A 154 -28.91 0.59 -18.80
CA SER A 154 -29.88 0.96 -19.83
C SER A 154 -29.31 0.72 -21.25
N ASN A 155 -30.18 0.36 -22.19
CA ASN A 155 -29.80 0.36 -23.60
C ASN A 155 -29.78 1.82 -24.10
N PRO A 156 -28.77 2.22 -24.90
CA PRO A 156 -28.81 3.52 -25.54
C PRO A 156 -30.06 3.65 -26.46
N PRO A 157 -30.65 4.86 -26.59
CA PRO A 157 -31.78 5.10 -27.48
C PRO A 157 -31.48 4.67 -28.93
N ALA A 158 -32.48 4.14 -29.62
CA ALA A 158 -32.35 3.73 -31.01
C ALA A 158 -31.96 4.93 -31.89
N GLY A 159 -30.82 4.82 -32.59
CA GLY A 159 -30.30 5.87 -33.47
C GLY A 159 -29.25 6.80 -32.84
N GLU A 160 -28.99 6.69 -31.53
CA GLU A 160 -27.83 7.35 -30.92
C GLU A 160 -26.56 6.50 -31.09
N PRO A 161 -25.41 7.11 -31.41
CA PRO A 161 -24.16 6.38 -31.40
C PRO A 161 -23.89 5.84 -29.99
N VAL A 162 -23.68 4.53 -29.89
CA VAL A 162 -23.19 3.90 -28.67
C VAL A 162 -21.93 4.65 -28.24
N PRO A 163 -21.84 5.17 -27.01
CA PRO A 163 -20.64 5.83 -26.54
C PRO A 163 -19.44 4.93 -26.82
N GLN A 164 -18.50 5.41 -27.63
CA GLN A 164 -17.26 4.69 -27.83
C GLN A 164 -16.53 4.64 -26.48
N VAL A 165 -15.88 3.52 -26.23
CA VAL A 165 -15.08 3.27 -25.03
C VAL A 165 -13.86 4.17 -25.06
N THR A 166 -14.01 5.45 -24.74
CA THR A 166 -12.90 6.32 -24.39
C THR A 166 -12.74 6.24 -22.88
N ALA A 167 -12.01 5.22 -22.42
CA ALA A 167 -11.42 5.30 -21.10
C ALA A 167 -10.61 6.61 -21.07
N PRO A 168 -10.84 7.54 -20.14
CA PRO A 168 -9.89 8.60 -19.92
C PRO A 168 -8.56 7.92 -19.57
N LYS A 169 -7.62 7.92 -20.50
CA LYS A 169 -6.25 7.50 -20.25
C LYS A 169 -5.59 8.65 -19.49
N THR A 170 -5.92 8.77 -18.21
CA THR A 170 -5.18 9.64 -17.31
C THR A 170 -3.79 9.01 -17.19
N GLU A 171 -2.85 9.48 -18.01
CA GLU A 171 -1.44 9.10 -17.92
C GLU A 171 -0.87 9.75 -16.68
N ASP A 172 -0.57 8.94 -15.68
CA ASP A 172 0.24 9.38 -14.55
C ASP A 172 1.68 9.57 -15.00
N ARG A 173 2.25 10.73 -14.66
CA ARG A 173 3.62 11.14 -14.98
C ARG A 173 4.40 11.53 -13.74
N ASN A 174 3.78 11.46 -12.57
CA ASN A 174 4.46 11.78 -11.33
C ASN A 174 5.17 10.52 -10.84
N PRO A 175 6.41 10.63 -10.35
CA PRO A 175 7.02 9.51 -9.66
C PRO A 175 6.25 9.22 -8.37
N PRO A 176 6.40 8.00 -7.81
CA PRO A 176 5.91 7.68 -6.47
C PRO A 176 6.27 8.74 -5.43
N GLU A 177 5.56 8.77 -4.31
CA GLU A 177 5.80 9.69 -3.20
C GLU A 177 7.18 9.44 -2.56
N GLU A 178 7.67 10.44 -1.81
CA GLU A 178 8.91 10.31 -1.05
C GLU A 178 8.78 9.29 0.08
N PHE A 179 9.83 8.50 0.29
CA PHE A 179 9.88 7.47 1.32
C PHE A 179 11.30 7.30 1.87
N THR A 180 11.38 6.71 3.06
CA THR A 180 12.66 6.45 3.74
C THR A 180 12.75 4.96 4.10
N PRO A 181 13.44 4.14 3.29
CA PRO A 181 13.73 2.75 3.65
C PRO A 181 14.53 2.67 4.94
N GLN A 182 14.26 1.66 5.75
CA GLN A 182 14.90 1.44 7.05
C GLN A 182 15.55 0.07 7.13
N ILE A 183 16.79 0.03 7.62
CA ILE A 183 17.50 -1.21 7.92
C ILE A 183 17.19 -1.57 9.38
N ALA A 184 16.73 -2.80 9.61
CA ALA A 184 16.38 -3.31 10.93
C ALA A 184 16.92 -4.74 11.11
N ALA A 185 16.99 -5.17 12.37
CA ALA A 185 17.26 -6.54 12.76
C ALA A 185 16.39 -6.87 13.96
N ASP A 186 15.70 -8.01 13.91
CA ASP A 186 14.81 -8.48 14.96
C ASP A 186 14.93 -10.00 15.06
N PRO A 187 15.16 -10.61 16.24
CA PRO A 187 15.24 -12.06 16.38
C PRO A 187 14.01 -12.82 15.84
N ALA A 188 12.83 -12.21 15.85
CA ALA A 188 11.60 -12.80 15.32
C ALA A 188 11.49 -12.74 13.78
N ILE A 189 12.33 -11.94 13.12
CA ILE A 189 12.29 -11.73 11.66
C ILE A 189 13.65 -12.15 11.07
N PHE A 190 13.63 -13.15 10.20
CA PHE A 190 14.84 -13.72 9.57
C PHE A 190 15.96 -14.10 10.57
N ASP A 191 15.59 -14.59 11.76
CA ASP A 191 16.51 -15.03 12.81
C ASP A 191 17.52 -13.94 13.25
N GLY A 192 17.11 -12.67 13.28
CA GLY A 192 17.95 -11.55 13.72
C GLY A 192 18.94 -11.04 12.65
N LYS A 193 18.83 -11.52 11.41
CA LYS A 193 19.61 -10.97 10.29
C LYS A 193 19.10 -9.58 9.90
N TRP A 194 19.98 -8.78 9.30
CA TRP A 194 19.61 -7.47 8.77
C TRP A 194 18.66 -7.60 7.60
N PHE A 195 17.55 -6.88 7.68
CA PHE A 195 16.56 -6.77 6.62
C PHE A 195 16.19 -5.30 6.39
N LEU A 196 15.57 -5.06 5.26
CA LEU A 196 15.15 -3.75 4.80
C LEU A 196 13.62 -3.65 4.81
N VAL A 197 13.11 -2.60 5.41
CA VAL A 197 11.69 -2.24 5.40
C VAL A 197 11.51 -1.00 4.55
N PHE A 198 10.55 -1.05 3.63
CA PHE A 198 10.24 0.08 2.77
C PHE A 198 8.77 0.04 2.35
N ALA A 199 8.20 1.22 2.19
CA ALA A 199 6.95 1.43 1.50
C ALA A 199 6.89 2.88 1.04
N THR A 200 6.22 3.09 -0.08
CA THR A 200 5.77 4.39 -0.53
C THR A 200 4.36 4.25 -1.07
N GLN A 201 3.73 5.38 -1.38
CA GLN A 201 2.47 5.46 -2.07
C GLN A 201 2.67 6.13 -3.42
N ASP A 202 1.73 5.91 -4.32
CA ASP A 202 1.60 6.74 -5.50
C ASP A 202 0.16 7.25 -5.59
N LYS A 203 -0.01 8.55 -5.87
CA LYS A 203 -1.33 9.20 -5.86
C LYS A 203 -2.08 9.06 -7.19
N GLY A 204 -1.43 8.62 -8.26
CA GLY A 204 -2.06 8.46 -9.56
C GLY A 204 -2.40 7.01 -9.88
N SER A 205 -1.40 6.29 -10.37
CA SER A 205 -1.53 4.92 -10.90
C SER A 205 -1.35 3.82 -9.84
N GLY A 206 -0.84 4.15 -8.67
CA GLY A 206 -0.49 3.20 -7.61
C GLY A 206 0.82 2.48 -7.88
N ILE A 207 1.36 1.81 -6.85
CA ILE A 207 2.63 1.10 -6.94
C ILE A 207 2.47 -0.21 -7.73
N ASP A 208 3.37 -0.46 -8.68
CA ASP A 208 3.46 -1.72 -9.41
C ASP A 208 4.37 -2.70 -8.64
N HIS A 209 5.64 -2.34 -8.45
CA HIS A 209 6.60 -3.17 -7.74
C HIS A 209 7.76 -2.34 -7.14
N TYR A 210 8.59 -3.01 -6.34
CA TYR A 210 9.86 -2.47 -5.84
C TYR A 210 11.03 -3.28 -6.37
N GLU A 211 12.17 -2.62 -6.55
CA GLU A 211 13.46 -3.25 -6.84
C GLU A 211 14.47 -2.89 -5.75
N VAL A 212 15.29 -3.86 -5.31
CA VAL A 212 16.38 -3.63 -4.36
C VAL A 212 17.71 -4.03 -5.00
N CYS A 213 18.64 -3.07 -5.03
CA CYS A 213 20.04 -3.29 -5.38
C CYS A 213 20.85 -3.24 -4.08
N ASP A 214 21.13 -4.41 -3.50
CA ASP A 214 21.92 -4.52 -2.29
C ASP A 214 23.41 -4.46 -2.65
N GLY A 215 24.07 -3.31 -2.48
CA GLY A 215 25.46 -3.13 -2.87
C GLY A 215 25.67 -3.10 -4.38
N LYS A 216 26.76 -3.72 -4.85
CA LYS A 216 27.08 -3.85 -6.29
C LYS A 216 26.33 -4.98 -7.00
N ARG A 217 25.44 -5.67 -6.31
CA ARG A 217 24.67 -6.79 -6.87
C ARG A 217 23.59 -6.29 -7.83
N LYS A 218 23.12 -7.19 -8.69
CA LYS A 218 22.01 -6.92 -9.60
C LYS A 218 20.75 -6.59 -8.80
N CYS A 219 20.04 -5.54 -9.22
CA CYS A 219 18.74 -5.19 -8.66
C CYS A 219 17.74 -6.32 -8.92
N VAL A 220 16.97 -6.67 -7.89
CA VAL A 220 15.93 -7.71 -7.97
C VAL A 220 14.60 -7.15 -7.53
N ALA A 221 13.51 -7.64 -8.12
CA ALA A 221 12.17 -7.39 -7.61
C ALA A 221 12.09 -7.88 -6.15
N ALA A 222 11.54 -7.06 -5.27
CA ALA A 222 11.55 -7.30 -3.83
C ALA A 222 10.25 -6.89 -3.18
N GLU A 223 9.92 -7.56 -2.09
CA GLU A 223 8.83 -7.19 -1.18
C GLU A 223 9.40 -6.83 0.19
N SER A 224 8.69 -5.99 0.93
CA SER A 224 9.06 -5.63 2.29
C SER A 224 8.37 -6.56 3.30
N PRO A 225 9.07 -7.09 4.32
CA PRO A 225 10.49 -6.90 4.61
C PRO A 225 11.40 -7.74 3.69
N TYR A 226 12.53 -7.15 3.26
CA TYR A 226 13.51 -7.80 2.37
C TYR A 226 14.78 -8.19 3.13
N LEU A 227 15.12 -9.47 3.17
CA LEU A 227 16.37 -9.95 3.77
C LEU A 227 17.59 -9.46 2.96
N LEU A 228 18.48 -8.70 3.60
CA LEU A 228 19.70 -8.25 2.94
C LEU A 228 20.65 -9.43 2.69
N GLN A 229 21.27 -9.45 1.51
CA GLN A 229 22.29 -10.42 1.18
C GLN A 229 23.65 -10.00 1.76
N ASN A 230 23.95 -8.70 1.86
CA ASN A 230 25.12 -8.21 2.57
C ASN A 230 24.78 -7.90 4.03
N GLN A 231 25.21 -8.78 4.92
CA GLN A 231 25.03 -8.65 6.37
C GLN A 231 26.14 -7.81 7.04
N ASP A 232 27.20 -7.47 6.32
CA ASP A 232 28.29 -6.62 6.81
C ASP A 232 27.92 -5.13 6.75
N LEU A 233 26.92 -4.75 5.95
CA LEU A 233 26.42 -3.36 5.77
C LEU A 233 27.51 -2.37 5.35
N ASP A 234 28.55 -2.85 4.66
CA ASP A 234 29.70 -2.07 4.20
C ASP A 234 29.53 -1.52 2.76
N GLU A 235 28.44 -1.89 2.09
CA GLU A 235 28.03 -1.34 0.80
C GLU A 235 26.71 -0.57 0.91
N GLY A 236 26.48 0.37 -0.02
CA GLY A 236 25.22 1.12 -0.09
C GLY A 236 24.10 0.28 -0.71
N ILE A 237 22.84 0.58 -0.37
CA ILE A 237 21.65 -0.12 -0.86
C ILE A 237 20.80 0.88 -1.64
N VAL A 238 20.30 0.49 -2.82
CA VAL A 238 19.34 1.29 -3.58
C VAL A 238 17.99 0.59 -3.54
N VAL A 239 16.95 1.32 -3.16
CA VAL A 239 15.55 0.88 -3.24
C VAL A 239 14.85 1.72 -4.28
N LYS A 240 14.25 1.07 -5.27
CA LYS A 240 13.44 1.72 -6.30
C LYS A 240 11.98 1.31 -6.14
N ALA A 241 11.08 2.28 -6.15
CA ALA A 241 9.65 2.07 -6.32
C ALA A 241 9.27 2.43 -7.77
N VAL A 242 8.50 1.56 -8.42
CA VAL A 242 8.00 1.74 -9.79
C VAL A 242 6.47 1.73 -9.74
N ASP A 243 5.83 2.74 -10.33
CA ASP A 243 4.37 2.81 -10.43
C ASP A 243 3.84 2.06 -11.66
N LYS A 244 2.51 1.90 -11.76
CA LYS A 244 1.87 1.21 -12.89
C LYS A 244 1.94 1.96 -14.22
N SER A 245 2.38 3.21 -14.19
CA SER A 245 2.63 4.05 -15.35
C SER A 245 4.11 4.06 -15.77
N GLY A 246 4.98 3.38 -15.03
CA GLY A 246 6.42 3.26 -15.29
C GLY A 246 7.25 4.42 -14.75
N ASN A 247 6.69 5.32 -13.93
CA ASN A 247 7.49 6.33 -13.24
C ASN A 247 8.23 5.69 -12.07
N GLU A 248 9.46 6.13 -11.84
CA GLU A 248 10.36 5.54 -10.85
C GLU A 248 10.78 6.56 -9.78
N ARG A 249 10.89 6.11 -8.53
CA ARG A 249 11.63 6.82 -7.49
C ARG A 249 12.64 5.90 -6.85
N ALA A 250 13.90 6.33 -6.82
CA ALA A 250 14.99 5.58 -6.17
C ALA A 250 15.52 6.33 -4.94
N VAL A 251 15.79 5.59 -3.86
CA VAL A 251 16.41 6.07 -2.64
C VAL A 251 17.68 5.26 -2.39
N THR A 252 18.79 5.95 -2.13
CA THR A 252 20.07 5.31 -1.82
C THR A 252 20.38 5.43 -0.33
N ILE A 253 20.57 4.30 0.33
CA ILE A 253 21.06 4.21 1.71
C ILE A 253 22.58 4.01 1.63
N PRO A 254 23.39 4.90 2.20
CA PRO A 254 24.83 4.70 2.23
C PRO A 254 25.22 3.51 3.13
N ALA A 255 26.41 2.97 2.92
CA ALA A 255 26.99 1.93 3.77
C ALA A 255 26.99 2.36 5.25
N GLN A 256 26.41 1.54 6.11
CA GLN A 256 26.32 1.81 7.56
C GLN A 256 27.65 1.51 8.26
N LYS A 257 28.41 0.54 7.76
CA LYS A 257 29.72 0.13 8.28
C LYS A 257 30.79 0.25 7.22
N SER A 258 30.99 1.45 6.68
CA SER A 258 32.03 1.66 5.68
C SER A 258 33.42 1.26 6.22
N ARG A 259 34.17 0.46 5.45
CA ARG A 259 35.56 0.18 5.78
C ARG A 259 36.33 1.50 5.73
N ALA A 260 36.78 1.96 6.88
CA ALA A 260 37.66 3.11 6.93
C ALA A 260 38.95 2.79 6.17
N TRP A 261 39.28 3.60 5.15
CA TRP A 261 40.40 3.40 4.23
C TRP A 261 41.76 3.16 4.92
N TYR A 262 41.95 3.66 6.15
CA TYR A 262 43.17 3.45 6.94
C TYR A 262 43.30 2.04 7.56
N LYS A 263 42.23 1.24 7.54
CA LYS A 263 42.26 -0.17 7.97
C LYS A 263 42.71 -1.12 6.86
N ASP A 264 42.96 -0.62 5.64
CA ASP A 264 43.64 -1.40 4.63
C ASP A 264 45.09 -1.61 5.07
N TYR A 265 45.42 -2.84 5.45
CA TYR A 265 46.76 -3.28 5.81
C TYR A 265 47.80 -2.95 4.73
N VAL A 266 47.37 -2.69 3.50
CA VAL A 266 48.19 -2.20 2.38
C VAL A 266 48.83 -0.85 2.71
N ILE A 267 48.11 0.10 3.31
CA ILE A 267 48.66 1.42 3.66
C ILE A 267 49.68 1.27 4.78
N ILE A 268 49.36 0.44 5.79
CA ILE A 268 50.29 0.12 6.88
C ILE A 268 51.54 -0.56 6.33
N ALA A 269 51.40 -1.52 5.40
CA ALA A 269 52.51 -2.19 4.74
C ALA A 269 53.37 -1.23 3.92
N ILE A 270 52.77 -0.30 3.15
CA ILE A 270 53.49 0.73 2.39
C ILE A 270 54.28 1.63 3.35
N LEU A 271 53.69 2.06 4.46
CA LEU A 271 54.36 2.89 5.47
C LEU A 271 55.53 2.14 6.13
N ILE A 272 55.37 0.86 6.45
CA ILE A 272 56.44 0.01 6.99
C ILE A 272 57.57 -0.14 5.97
N ILE A 273 57.26 -0.43 4.70
CA ILE A 273 58.27 -0.55 3.64
C ILE A 273 59.02 0.77 3.45
N ALA A 274 58.30 1.90 3.43
CA ALA A 274 58.90 3.23 3.31
C ALA A 274 59.82 3.54 4.51
N ALA A 275 59.41 3.19 5.74
CA ALA A 275 60.23 3.35 6.93
C ALA A 275 61.50 2.49 6.88
N ILE A 276 61.39 1.23 6.46
CA ILE A 276 62.55 0.33 6.29
C ILE A 276 63.51 0.89 5.22
N ALA A 277 62.99 1.32 4.07
CA ALA A 277 63.79 1.91 3.01
C ALA A 277 64.53 3.18 3.47
N TYR A 278 63.86 4.04 4.25
CA TYR A 278 64.47 5.23 4.84
C TYR A 278 65.60 4.88 5.82
N LEU A 279 65.41 3.86 6.67
CA LEU A 279 66.43 3.40 7.62
C LEU A 279 67.66 2.82 6.89
N ILE A 280 67.44 2.05 5.82
CA ILE A 280 68.52 1.53 4.96
C ILE A 280 69.28 2.67 4.29
N TRP A 281 68.56 3.65 3.73
CA TRP A 281 69.16 4.82 3.09
C TRP A 281 70.00 5.64 4.06
N LYS A 282 69.47 5.94 5.26
CA LYS A 282 70.20 6.65 6.33
C LYS A 282 71.46 5.91 6.77
N LYS A 283 71.42 4.57 6.83
CA LYS A 283 72.60 3.74 7.15
C LYS A 283 73.66 3.74 6.05
N LYS A 284 73.24 3.83 4.78
CA LYS A 284 74.14 3.83 3.61
C LYS A 284 74.78 5.20 3.36
N TYR A 285 74.11 6.28 3.76
CA TYR A 285 74.59 7.65 3.64
C TYR A 285 74.57 8.36 5.01
N PRO A 286 75.39 7.91 5.98
CA PRO A 286 75.56 8.65 7.21
C PRO A 286 76.19 10.00 6.85
N LYS A 287 75.58 11.09 7.33
CA LYS A 287 76.27 12.39 7.36
C LYS A 287 77.45 12.31 8.31
#